data_AF-A0A7Y4UC59-F1
#
_entry.id   AF-A0A7Y4UC59-F1
#
_cell.length_a   1.000
_cell.length_b   1.000
_cell.length_c   1.000
_cell.angle_alpha   90.00
_cell.angle_beta   90.00
_cell.angle_gamma   90.00
#
_symmetry.space_group_name_H-M   'P 1'
#
loop_
_entity.id
_entity.type
_entity.pdbx_description
1 polymer ?
#
loop_
_entity_poly.entity_id
_entity_poly.type
_entity_poly.pdbx_seq_one_letter_code
_entity_poly.pdbx_strand_id
1 'polypeptide(L)'
;MRFSEMDKSEWDIRREGRQWTREEFDRRIYQAPEKIEFAGGIFDSDDARMAVLAMLLENLGIDRAVQLGNPADWKAAVAELDET
;
A
#
# COMPACT_ATOMS: atom_id res chain seq x y z
N MET A 1 -16.70 9.35 10.69
CA MET A 1 -15.42 8.87 11.22
C MET A 1 -14.35 9.58 10.40
N ARG A 2 -13.48 10.38 11.03
CA ARG A 2 -12.42 11.10 10.30
C ARG A 2 -11.32 10.06 10.07
N PHE A 3 -11.27 9.46 8.89
CA PHE A 3 -10.19 8.56 8.53
C PHE A 3 -8.92 9.43 8.52
N SER A 4 -8.05 9.13 9.48
CA SER A 4 -6.77 9.81 9.68
C SER A 4 -5.91 9.62 8.43
N GLU A 5 -5.03 10.58 8.13
CA GLU A 5 -3.83 10.32 7.33
C GLU A 5 -3.29 8.94 7.71
N MET A 6 -3.14 8.06 6.71
CA MET A 6 -2.58 6.72 6.91
C MET A 6 -1.21 6.88 7.56
N ASP A 7 -1.08 6.43 8.81
CA ASP A 7 0.18 6.48 9.51
C ASP A 7 1.16 5.52 8.82
N LYS A 8 2.10 6.08 8.08
CA LYS A 8 3.13 5.33 7.34
C LYS A 8 3.98 4.46 8.28
N SER A 9 4.04 4.79 9.57
CA SER A 9 4.80 4.02 10.57
C SER A 9 4.12 2.69 10.97
N GLU A 10 2.85 2.49 10.61
CA GLU A 10 2.15 1.22 10.85
C GLU A 10 2.50 0.11 9.83
N TRP A 11 3.15 0.47 8.72
CA TRP A 11 3.48 -0.45 7.63
C TRP A 11 4.98 -0.70 7.54
N ASP A 12 5.36 -1.97 7.66
CA ASP A 12 6.72 -2.48 7.48
C ASP A 12 6.93 -2.93 6.02
N ILE A 13 6.89 -1.95 5.12
CA ILE A 13 7.13 -2.14 3.69
C ILE A 13 8.64 -2.13 3.43
N ARG A 14 9.14 -3.22 2.84
CA ARG A 14 10.56 -3.44 2.58
C ARG A 14 10.80 -3.71 1.09
N ARG A 15 12.09 -3.77 0.72
CA ARG A 15 12.51 -4.11 -0.65
C ARG A 15 12.00 -5.49 -1.08
N GLU A 16 12.18 -6.49 -0.23
CA GLU A 16 11.60 -7.81 -0.40
C GLU A 16 10.31 -7.94 0.40
N GLY A 17 9.34 -8.64 -0.18
CA GLY A 17 8.07 -8.93 0.48
C GLY A 17 8.24 -9.94 1.61
N ARG A 18 7.28 -9.95 2.52
CA ARG A 18 7.26 -10.87 3.66
C ARG A 18 5.88 -11.46 3.88
N GLN A 19 5.85 -12.68 4.41
CA GLN A 19 4.61 -13.21 4.94
C GLN A 19 4.29 -12.57 6.28
N TRP A 20 3.01 -12.31 6.51
CA TRP A 20 2.55 -11.88 7.82
C TRP A 20 2.58 -13.03 8.82
N THR A 21 2.97 -12.69 10.04
CA THR A 21 2.65 -13.49 11.22
C THR A 21 1.14 -13.51 11.43
N ARG A 22 0.65 -14.43 12.25
CA ARG A 22 -0.78 -14.50 12.61
C ARG A 22 -1.27 -13.20 13.27
N GLU A 23 -0.48 -12.63 14.16
CA GLU A 23 -0.84 -11.38 14.86
C GLU A 23 -0.95 -10.20 13.88
N GLU A 24 -0.05 -10.12 12.90
CA GLU A 24 -0.12 -9.11 11.86
C GLU A 24 -1.34 -9.31 10.96
N PHE A 25 -1.61 -10.55 10.56
CA PHE A 25 -2.82 -10.88 9.80
C PHE A 25 -4.08 -10.42 10.54
N ASP A 26 -4.20 -10.76 11.83
CA ASP A 26 -5.36 -10.40 12.64
C ASP A 26 -5.50 -8.88 12.80
N ARG A 27 -4.39 -8.12 12.87
CA ARG A 27 -4.45 -6.63 12.88
C ARG A 27 -4.89 -6.06 11.54
N ARG A 28 -4.45 -6.65 10.42
CA ARG A 28 -4.61 -6.08 9.08
C ARG A 28 -5.93 -6.44 8.42
N ILE A 29 -6.51 -7.59 8.74
CA ILE A 29 -7.80 -7.99 8.16
C ILE A 29 -8.94 -7.02 8.50
N TYR A 30 -8.89 -6.35 9.66
CA TYR A 30 -9.88 -5.33 10.04
C TYR A 30 -9.63 -3.96 9.39
N GLN A 31 -8.47 -3.75 8.79
CA GLN A 31 -8.17 -2.54 8.01
C GLN A 31 -8.54 -2.72 6.53
N ALA A 32 -8.75 -3.96 6.08
CA ALA A 32 -9.07 -4.26 4.70
C ALA A 32 -10.56 -3.97 4.45
N PRO A 33 -10.93 -3.38 3.30
CA PRO A 33 -12.34 -3.29 2.91
C PRO A 33 -12.99 -4.67 2.92
N GLU A 34 -14.19 -4.78 3.49
CA GLU A 34 -14.90 -6.07 3.58
C GLU A 34 -15.19 -6.69 2.20
N LYS A 35 -15.28 -5.86 1.16
CA LYS A 35 -15.56 -6.25 -0.22
C LYS A 35 -14.73 -5.43 -1.19
N ILE A 36 -14.39 -6.04 -2.33
CA ILE A 36 -13.87 -5.30 -3.48
C ILE A 36 -15.03 -4.60 -4.17
N GLU A 37 -14.96 -3.29 -4.28
CA GLU A 37 -15.96 -2.46 -4.96
C GLU A 37 -15.44 -2.03 -6.33
N PHE A 38 -16.33 -1.99 -7.32
CA PHE A 38 -16.02 -1.56 -8.69
C PHE A 38 -16.86 -0.34 -9.06
N ALA A 39 -16.30 0.86 -8.84
CA ALA A 39 -16.98 2.13 -9.08
C ALA A 39 -16.02 3.10 -9.78
N GLY A 40 -15.90 3.00 -11.11
CA GLY A 40 -14.91 3.78 -11.88
C GLY A 40 -13.45 3.37 -11.67
N GLY A 41 -13.24 2.26 -10.95
CA GLY A 41 -11.94 1.72 -10.53
C GLY A 41 -12.14 0.67 -9.45
N ILE A 42 -11.06 0.25 -8.78
CA ILE A 42 -11.11 -0.60 -7.58
C ILE A 42 -11.23 0.29 -6.35
N PHE A 43 -12.25 0.05 -5.52
CA PHE A 43 -12.69 0.86 -4.37
C PHE A 43 -13.26 2.25 -4.72
N ASP A 44 -14.15 2.76 -3.89
CA ASP A 44 -14.82 4.05 -4.06
C ASP A 44 -14.00 5.25 -3.51
N SER A 45 -12.95 4.97 -2.73
CA SER A 45 -12.15 5.96 -2.00
C SER A 45 -10.65 5.67 -2.10
N ASP A 46 -9.87 6.75 -2.10
CA ASP A 46 -8.41 6.67 -2.21
C ASP A 46 -7.76 6.10 -0.95
N ASP A 47 -8.35 6.34 0.23
CA ASP A 47 -7.90 5.73 1.49
C ASP A 47 -7.99 4.19 1.43
N ALA A 48 -9.10 3.66 0.91
CA ALA A 48 -9.27 2.22 0.72
C ALA A 48 -8.25 1.65 -0.29
N ARG A 49 -8.01 2.37 -1.39
CA ARG A 49 -6.96 2.01 -2.36
C ARG A 49 -5.58 1.99 -1.72
N MET A 50 -5.24 3.01 -0.94
CA MET A 50 -3.94 3.14 -0.28
C MET A 50 -3.72 2.07 0.79
N ALA A 51 -4.73 1.78 1.61
CA ALA A 51 -4.66 0.73 2.62
C ALA A 51 -4.39 -0.65 1.97
N VAL A 52 -5.15 -0.99 0.92
CA VAL A 52 -4.95 -2.26 0.21
C VAL A 52 -3.61 -2.29 -0.54
N LEU A 53 -3.17 -1.17 -1.13
CA LEU A 53 -1.87 -1.09 -1.75
C LEU A 53 -0.74 -1.32 -0.73
N ALA A 54 -0.82 -0.73 0.46
CA ALA A 54 0.17 -0.94 1.53
C ALA A 54 0.22 -2.42 1.96
N MET A 55 -0.95 -3.07 2.11
CA MET A 55 -1.04 -4.51 2.40
C MET A 55 -0.35 -5.36 1.33
N LEU A 56 -0.61 -5.06 0.06
CA LEU A 56 0.00 -5.76 -1.06
C LEU A 56 1.51 -5.55 -1.10
N LEU A 57 1.97 -4.32 -0.90
CA LEU A 57 3.40 -3.97 -0.92
C LEU A 57 4.19 -4.66 0.18
N GLU A 58 3.64 -4.85 1.37
CA GLU A 58 4.32 -5.63 2.40
C GLU A 58 4.49 -7.10 2.03
N ASN A 59 3.49 -7.70 1.38
CA ASN A 59 3.54 -9.10 0.97
C ASN A 59 4.41 -9.31 -0.28
N LEU A 60 4.44 -8.32 -1.18
CA LEU A 60 5.09 -8.41 -2.48
C LEU A 60 6.53 -7.89 -2.48
N GLY A 61 6.78 -6.80 -1.75
CA GLY A 61 8.03 -6.05 -1.72
C GLY A 61 8.13 -4.98 -2.81
N ILE A 62 8.87 -3.91 -2.51
CA ILE A 62 9.12 -2.79 -3.43
C ILE A 62 9.78 -3.28 -4.73
N ASP A 63 10.76 -4.18 -4.65
CA ASP A 63 11.55 -4.61 -5.82
C ASP A 63 10.69 -5.26 -6.91
N ARG A 64 9.61 -5.96 -6.51
CA ARG A 64 8.62 -6.51 -7.45
C ARG A 64 7.62 -5.45 -7.89
N ALA A 65 7.20 -4.58 -6.98
CA ALA A 65 6.23 -3.54 -7.29
C ALA A 65 6.75 -2.54 -8.34
N VAL A 66 8.02 -2.12 -8.24
CA VAL A 66 8.62 -1.16 -9.19
C VAL A 66 8.85 -1.73 -10.59
N GLN A 67 8.74 -3.04 -10.76
CA GLN A 67 8.72 -3.68 -12.08
C GLN A 67 7.38 -3.46 -12.79
N LEU A 68 6.34 -3.07 -12.04
CA LEU A 68 5.05 -2.65 -12.59
C LEU A 68 5.16 -1.17 -12.96
N GLY A 69 5.03 -0.86 -14.25
CA GLY A 69 5.18 0.49 -14.77
C GLY A 69 6.59 0.79 -15.28
N ASN A 70 6.83 2.05 -15.65
CA ASN A 70 8.10 2.50 -16.20
C ASN A 70 9.07 2.89 -15.07
N PRO A 71 10.28 2.29 -15.00
CA PRO A 71 11.26 2.63 -13.96
C PRO A 71 11.69 4.11 -13.93
N ALA A 72 11.59 4.84 -15.04
CA ALA A 72 11.91 6.26 -15.08
C ALA A 72 10.92 7.09 -14.25
N ASP A 73 9.63 6.77 -14.34
CA ASP A 73 8.56 7.49 -13.64
C ASP A 73 8.66 7.26 -12.13
N TRP A 74 9.00 6.03 -11.70
CA TRP A 74 9.29 5.72 -10.29
C TRP A 74 10.45 6.56 -9.74
N LYS A 75 11.55 6.68 -10.50
CA LYS A 75 12.72 7.47 -10.08
C LYS A 75 12.39 8.96 -9.97
N ALA A 76 11.61 9.49 -10.91
CA ALA A 76 11.17 10.88 -10.89
C ALA A 76 10.30 11.16 -9.65
N ALA A 77 9.30 10.32 -9.40
CA ALA A 77 8.42 10.46 -8.25
C ALA A 77 9.18 10.40 -6.90
N VAL A 78 10.18 9.53 -6.77
CA VAL A 78 11.01 9.46 -5.56
C VAL A 78 11.88 10.71 -5.39
N ALA A 79 12.49 11.20 -6.47
CA ALA A 79 13.34 12.40 -6.42
C ALA A 79 12.54 13.63 -5.93
N GLU A 80 11.28 13.77 -6.36
CA GLU A 80 10.40 14.85 -5.91
C GLU A 80 10.06 14.78 -4.40
N LEU A 81 10.05 13.58 -3.80
CA LEU A 81 9.81 13.43 -2.36
C LEU A 81 10.97 13.93 -1.50
N ASP A 82 12.21 13.81 -1.99
CA ASP A 82 13.41 14.25 -1.27
C ASP A 82 13.60 15.78 -1.30
N GLU A 83 12.88 16.50 -2.16
CA GLU A 83 12.90 17.96 -2.28
C GLU A 83 11.92 18.67 -1.32
N THR A 84 11.08 17.92 -0.60
CA THR A 84 10.03 18.43 0.30
C THR A 84 10.40 18.30 1.77
#